data_AF-A0A7Y1YHJ9-F1
#
_entry.id   AF-A0A7Y1YHJ9-F1
#
_cell.length_a   1.000
_cell.length_b   1.000
_cell.length_c   1.000
_cell.angle_alpha   90.00
_cell.angle_beta   90.00
_cell.angle_gamma   90.00
#
_symmetry.space_group_name_H-M   'P 1'
#
loop_
_entity.id
_entity.type
_entity.pdbx_description
1 polymer ?
#
loop_
_entity_poly.entity_id
_entity_poly.type
_entity_poly.pdbx_seq_one_letter_code
_entity_poly.pdbx_strand_id
1 'polypeptide(L)'
;MSWFKKDPLQIIPFQSYGTASHFHIRGRALEDEKIDLSQKSYFNLLINSWKRFESDEIKHVLLDIKLPNNRILNVKTDSHGYYHLEETINGLDQFIDDHGWLNYEVSYADANIKRTIQQKNKFRGELLIPSGHSNFGVISDIDDTILHTG
;
A
#
# COMPACT_ATOMS: atom_id res chain seq x y z
N MET A 1 6.44 17.18 24.62
CA MET A 1 6.62 18.07 23.46
C MET A 1 7.79 17.57 22.63
N SER A 2 7.52 16.91 21.50
CA SER A 2 8.55 16.51 20.54
C SER A 2 8.13 17.01 19.17
N TRP A 3 8.42 18.29 18.91
CA TRP A 3 8.18 18.94 17.61
C TRP A 3 9.28 18.61 16.59
N PHE A 4 10.23 17.72 16.92
CA PHE A 4 11.44 17.46 16.12
C PHE A 4 11.64 16.00 15.72
N LYS A 5 10.70 15.10 16.05
CA LYS A 5 10.83 13.70 15.63
C LYS A 5 10.20 13.56 14.26
N LYS A 6 11.04 13.37 13.23
CA LYS A 6 10.56 13.05 11.87
C LYS A 6 9.73 11.77 11.92
N ASP A 7 8.60 11.79 11.25
CA ASP A 7 7.68 10.67 11.24
C ASP A 7 8.24 9.48 10.45
N PRO A 8 7.99 8.25 10.91
CA PRO A 8 8.51 7.08 10.24
C PRO A 8 7.81 6.88 8.90
N LEU A 9 8.56 6.40 7.91
CA LEU A 9 8.02 6.15 6.58
C LEU A 9 7.27 4.83 6.53
N GLN A 10 6.14 4.84 5.82
CA GLN A 10 5.32 3.68 5.55
C GLN A 10 5.00 3.57 4.06
N ILE A 11 4.69 2.35 3.62
CA ILE A 11 4.10 2.08 2.32
C ILE A 11 2.82 1.33 2.59
N ILE A 12 1.74 1.73 1.92
CA ILE A 12 0.43 1.10 1.96
C ILE A 12 0.16 0.53 0.57
N PRO A 13 0.51 -0.74 0.33
CA PRO A 13 0.07 -1.44 -0.86
C PRO A 13 -1.45 -1.58 -0.83
N PHE A 14 -2.11 -1.26 -1.94
CA PHE A 14 -3.53 -1.51 -2.07
C PHE A 14 -3.72 -2.91 -2.64
N GLN A 15 -4.78 -3.59 -2.20
CA GLN A 15 -5.23 -4.79 -2.87
C GLN A 15 -5.52 -4.48 -4.33
N SER A 16 -4.98 -5.30 -5.22
CA SER A 16 -5.14 -5.13 -6.65
C SER A 16 -5.56 -6.43 -7.31
N TYR A 17 -5.67 -6.42 -8.64
CA TYR A 17 -6.06 -7.56 -9.43
C TYR A 17 -5.19 -7.65 -10.69
N GLY A 18 -5.05 -8.85 -11.22
CA GLY A 18 -4.26 -9.14 -12.42
C GLY A 18 -4.72 -10.42 -13.10
N THR A 19 -3.88 -10.92 -14.00
CA THR A 19 -4.08 -12.21 -14.68
C THR A 19 -2.84 -13.08 -14.52
N ALA A 20 -2.85 -14.29 -15.09
CA ALA A 20 -1.67 -15.17 -15.11
C ALA A 20 -0.44 -14.54 -15.80
N SER A 21 -0.63 -13.52 -16.64
CA SER A 21 0.44 -12.80 -17.35
C SER A 21 0.49 -11.30 -17.07
N HIS A 22 -0.52 -10.73 -16.43
CA HIS A 22 -0.65 -9.29 -16.21
C HIS A 22 -0.49 -8.94 -14.73
N PHE A 23 0.62 -8.28 -14.41
CA PHE A 23 0.94 -7.81 -13.08
C PHE A 23 0.56 -6.33 -12.97
N HIS A 24 -0.51 -6.03 -12.24
CA HIS A 24 -0.98 -4.66 -12.05
C HIS A 24 -1.12 -4.38 -10.55
N ILE A 25 -0.31 -3.46 -10.03
CA ILE A 25 -0.33 -3.10 -8.61
C ILE A 25 -0.34 -1.60 -8.43
N ARG A 26 -0.87 -1.18 -7.28
CA ARG A 26 -0.87 0.22 -6.85
C ARG A 26 -0.72 0.32 -5.34
N GLY A 27 -0.31 1.49 -4.87
CA GLY A 27 -0.26 1.80 -3.45
C GLY A 27 0.20 3.22 -3.22
N ARG A 28 0.46 3.54 -1.95
CA ARG A 28 0.90 4.88 -1.55
C ARG A 28 2.04 4.83 -0.55
N ALA A 29 3.03 5.70 -0.70
CA ALA A 29 4.14 5.92 0.22
C ALA A 29 3.92 7.23 0.97
N LEU A 30 3.93 7.17 2.30
CA LEU A 30 3.54 8.25 3.19
C LEU A 30 4.45 8.32 4.42
N GLU A 31 4.44 9.45 5.11
CA GLU A 31 4.85 9.55 6.51
C GLU A 31 3.75 8.96 7.41
N ASP A 32 4.11 8.35 8.54
CA ASP A 32 3.15 7.93 9.57
C ASP A 32 3.10 8.97 10.69
N GLU A 33 2.07 9.80 10.67
CA GLU A 33 1.77 10.87 11.62
C GLU A 33 1.55 10.42 13.09
N LYS A 34 1.64 9.11 13.38
CA LYS A 34 1.45 8.53 14.72
C LYS A 34 0.23 9.09 15.43
N ILE A 35 -0.93 8.89 14.83
CA ILE A 35 -2.19 9.37 15.39
C ILE A 35 -2.55 8.54 16.63
N ASP A 36 -2.44 9.15 17.81
CA ASP A 36 -2.86 8.56 19.07
C ASP A 36 -4.36 8.80 19.30
N LEU A 37 -5.16 7.75 19.08
CA LEU A 37 -6.61 7.77 19.24
C LEU A 37 -7.09 7.64 20.69
N SER A 38 -6.18 7.43 21.65
CA SER A 38 -6.56 7.28 23.07
C SER A 38 -6.90 8.61 23.75
N GLN A 39 -6.53 9.74 23.14
CA GLN A 39 -6.69 11.07 23.72
C GLN A 39 -8.04 11.69 23.37
N LYS A 40 -8.87 11.91 24.40
CA LYS A 40 -10.27 12.37 24.26
C LYS A 40 -10.47 13.88 24.42
N SER A 41 -9.41 14.68 24.51
CA SER A 41 -9.54 16.14 24.63
C SER A 41 -9.97 16.75 23.30
N TYR A 42 -10.92 17.70 23.31
CA TYR A 42 -11.47 18.38 22.12
C TYR A 42 -10.38 18.99 21.23
N PHE A 43 -9.36 19.63 21.81
CA PHE A 43 -8.24 20.20 21.05
C PHE A 43 -7.39 19.12 20.38
N ASN A 44 -7.16 17.99 21.06
CA ASN A 44 -6.38 16.88 20.50
C ASN A 44 -7.17 16.18 19.39
N LEU A 45 -8.49 16.07 19.50
CA LEU A 45 -9.35 15.57 18.44
C LEU A 45 -9.28 16.44 17.19
N LEU A 46 -9.29 17.77 17.34
CA LEU A 46 -9.14 18.72 16.22
C LEU A 46 -7.77 18.59 15.55
N ILE A 47 -6.68 18.53 16.32
CA ILE A 47 -5.32 18.35 15.80
C ILE A 47 -5.17 16.98 15.12
N ASN A 48 -5.68 15.91 15.73
CA ASN A 48 -5.65 14.57 15.15
C ASN A 48 -6.48 14.49 13.85
N SER A 49 -7.60 15.21 13.78
CA SER A 49 -8.41 15.29 12.57
C SER A 49 -7.66 16.04 11.47
N TRP A 50 -7.04 17.17 11.80
CA TRP A 50 -6.20 17.91 10.85
C TRP A 50 -5.03 17.06 10.31
N LYS A 51 -4.28 16.39 11.20
CA LYS A 51 -3.20 15.44 10.83
C LYS A 51 -3.68 14.24 10.00
N ARG A 52 -4.96 13.89 10.06
CA ARG A 52 -5.56 12.86 9.18
C ARG A 52 -5.85 13.39 7.78
N PHE A 53 -6.14 14.68 7.65
CA PHE A 53 -6.36 15.34 6.37
C PHE A 53 -5.04 15.71 5.68
N GLU A 54 -4.04 16.16 6.44
CA GLU A 54 -2.67 16.33 5.94
C GLU A 54 -1.99 14.96 5.84
N SER A 55 -2.06 14.33 4.67
CA SER A 55 -1.17 13.22 4.35
C SER A 55 0.18 13.75 3.89
N ASP A 56 1.24 13.52 4.64
CA ASP A 56 2.60 13.88 4.25
C ASP A 56 3.14 12.85 3.23
N GLU A 57 3.19 13.27 1.97
CA GLU A 57 3.45 12.41 0.81
C GLU A 57 4.94 12.22 0.55
N ILE A 58 5.35 10.97 0.27
CA ILE A 58 6.73 10.66 -0.12
C ILE A 58 6.85 10.65 -1.65
N LYS A 59 7.22 11.82 -2.19
CA LYS A 59 7.23 12.10 -3.63
C LYS A 59 8.50 11.60 -4.31
N HIS A 60 8.37 11.06 -5.52
CA HIS A 60 9.50 10.77 -6.41
C HIS A 60 10.57 9.82 -5.84
N VAL A 61 10.17 8.88 -4.99
CA VAL A 61 11.07 7.88 -4.40
C VAL A 61 10.98 6.57 -5.16
N LEU A 62 12.11 5.89 -5.34
CA LEU A 62 12.19 4.56 -5.92
C LEU A 62 11.80 3.50 -4.89
N LEU A 63 10.93 2.59 -5.32
CA LEU A 63 10.46 1.45 -4.57
C LEU A 63 10.83 0.16 -5.32
N ASP A 64 11.23 -0.84 -4.57
CA ASP A 64 11.45 -2.20 -5.02
C ASP A 64 10.22 -3.06 -4.71
N ILE A 65 9.75 -3.79 -5.71
CA ILE A 65 8.67 -4.77 -5.63
C ILE A 65 9.28 -6.15 -5.79
N LYS A 66 9.27 -6.95 -4.73
CA LYS A 66 9.82 -8.29 -4.71
C LYS A 66 8.72 -9.34 -4.85
N LEU A 67 8.81 -10.14 -5.90
CA LEU A 67 7.94 -11.29 -6.15
C LEU A 67 8.44 -12.56 -5.44
N PRO A 68 7.60 -13.60 -5.28
CA PRO A 68 7.97 -14.85 -4.61
C PRO A 68 9.17 -15.57 -5.23
N ASN A 69 9.38 -15.43 -6.53
CA ASN A 69 10.55 -15.96 -7.25
C ASN A 69 11.82 -15.09 -7.09
N ASN A 70 11.84 -14.16 -6.13
CA ASN A 70 12.91 -13.17 -5.92
C ASN A 70 13.15 -12.19 -7.08
N ARG A 71 12.26 -12.13 -8.08
CA ARG A 71 12.31 -11.07 -9.09
C ARG A 71 12.01 -9.73 -8.43
N ILE A 72 12.81 -8.72 -8.75
CA ILE A 72 12.64 -7.34 -8.26
C ILE A 72 12.19 -6.48 -9.43
N LEU A 73 11.10 -5.74 -9.25
CA LEU A 73 10.62 -4.71 -10.17
C LEU A 73 10.79 -3.35 -9.49
N ASN A 74 11.06 -2.31 -10.27
CA ASN A 74 11.26 -0.97 -9.74
C ASN A 74 10.08 -0.09 -10.12
N VAL A 75 9.59 0.71 -9.19
CA VAL A 75 8.55 1.71 -9.44
C VAL A 75 8.88 3.00 -8.71
N LYS A 76 8.47 4.14 -9.26
CA LYS A 76 8.69 5.46 -8.65
C LYS A 76 7.38 6.06 -8.20
N THR A 77 7.36 6.67 -7.02
CA THR A 77 6.19 7.42 -6.57
C THR A 77 6.01 8.73 -7.33
N ASP A 78 4.76 9.15 -7.50
CA ASP A 78 4.38 10.40 -8.14
C ASP A 78 4.51 11.59 -7.16
N SER A 79 3.98 12.75 -7.57
CA SER A 79 3.96 13.96 -6.73
C SER A 79 3.01 13.86 -5.53
N HIS A 80 2.21 12.80 -5.42
CA HIS A 80 1.23 12.58 -4.36
C HIS A 80 1.54 11.34 -3.52
N GLY A 81 2.73 10.76 -3.70
CA GLY A 81 3.18 9.55 -3.04
C GLY A 81 2.55 8.27 -3.57
N TYR A 82 1.73 8.31 -4.62
CA TYR A 82 1.18 7.10 -5.23
C TYR A 82 2.22 6.43 -6.11
N TYR A 83 2.17 5.11 -6.17
CA TYR A 83 2.88 4.34 -7.18
C TYR A 83 1.90 3.42 -7.89
N HIS A 84 2.17 3.21 -9.17
CA HIS A 84 1.45 2.29 -10.04
C HIS A 84 2.48 1.58 -10.92
N LEU A 85 2.35 0.26 -11.00
CA LEU A 85 3.20 -0.59 -11.82
C LEU A 85 2.34 -1.57 -12.58
N GLU A 86 2.54 -1.60 -13.89
CA GLU A 86 1.88 -2.52 -14.81
C GLU A 86 2.93 -3.18 -15.69
N GLU A 87 3.02 -4.51 -15.60
CA GLU A 87 4.04 -5.31 -16.27
C GLU A 87 3.45 -6.60 -16.83
N THR A 88 3.98 -7.07 -17.95
CA THR A 88 3.65 -8.40 -18.48
C THR A 88 4.66 -9.42 -17.96
N ILE A 89 4.21 -10.30 -17.06
CA ILE A 89 5.03 -11.32 -16.40
C ILE A 89 4.28 -12.65 -16.51
N ASN A 90 4.81 -13.59 -17.28
CA ASN A 90 4.17 -14.90 -17.44
C ASN A 90 4.36 -15.77 -16.18
N GLY A 91 3.36 -16.60 -15.90
CA GLY A 91 3.41 -17.61 -14.84
C GLY A 91 3.11 -17.07 -13.44
N LEU A 92 2.37 -15.96 -13.33
CA LEU A 92 1.99 -15.40 -12.03
C LEU A 92 1.04 -16.32 -11.24
N ASP A 93 0.25 -17.11 -11.96
CA ASP A 93 -0.64 -18.15 -11.45
C ASP A 93 0.09 -19.28 -10.70
N GLN A 94 1.42 -19.40 -10.85
CA GLN A 94 2.22 -20.35 -10.08
C GLN A 94 2.51 -19.87 -8.65
N PHE A 95 2.23 -18.59 -8.36
CA PHE A 95 2.57 -17.94 -7.10
C PHE A 95 1.34 -17.53 -6.27
N ILE A 96 0.14 -17.91 -6.70
CA ILE A 96 -1.09 -17.66 -5.96
C ILE A 96 -1.30 -18.72 -4.88
N ASP A 97 -2.00 -18.34 -3.82
CA ASP A 97 -2.56 -19.30 -2.87
C ASP A 97 -3.88 -19.92 -3.38
N ASP A 98 -4.49 -20.79 -2.55
CA ASP A 98 -5.75 -21.47 -2.85
C ASP A 98 -6.93 -20.50 -3.07
N HIS A 99 -6.78 -19.23 -2.70
CA HIS A 99 -7.79 -18.18 -2.87
C HIS A 99 -7.51 -17.27 -4.07
N GLY A 100 -6.41 -17.50 -4.81
CA GLY A 100 -6.03 -16.69 -5.96
C GLY A 100 -5.17 -15.47 -5.63
N TRP A 101 -4.67 -15.34 -4.39
CA TRP A 101 -3.86 -14.20 -4.00
C TRP A 101 -2.37 -14.46 -4.22
N LEU A 102 -1.74 -13.63 -5.06
CA LEU A 102 -0.30 -13.51 -5.18
C LEU A 102 0.20 -12.49 -4.17
N ASN A 103 1.11 -12.93 -3.29
CA ASN A 103 1.74 -12.09 -2.27
C ASN A 103 3.06 -11.53 -2.78
N TYR A 104 3.28 -10.23 -2.57
CA TYR A 104 4.53 -9.56 -2.91
C TYR A 104 4.98 -8.61 -1.78
N GLU A 105 6.25 -8.27 -1.77
CA GLU A 105 6.80 -7.28 -0.83
C GLU A 105 7.12 -5.98 -1.56
N VAL A 106 6.87 -4.85 -0.92
CA VAL A 106 7.25 -3.51 -1.36
C VAL A 106 8.24 -2.94 -0.35
N SER A 107 9.30 -2.31 -0.84
CA SER A 107 10.33 -1.69 0.00
C SER A 107 10.85 -0.41 -0.65
N TYR A 108 11.30 0.55 0.16
CA TYR A 108 12.08 1.67 -0.34
C TYR A 108 13.44 1.17 -0.84
N ALA A 109 13.81 1.51 -2.08
CA ALA A 109 15.04 1.04 -2.72
C ALA A 109 16.29 1.78 -2.21
N ASP A 110 16.14 3.01 -1.68
CA ASP A 110 17.27 3.81 -1.22
C ASP A 110 17.68 3.46 0.22
N ALA A 111 18.87 2.88 0.36
CA ALA A 111 19.49 2.57 1.65
C ALA A 111 19.91 3.82 2.45
N ASN A 112 19.95 5.00 1.82
CA ASN A 112 20.40 6.26 2.44
C ASN A 112 19.26 7.07 3.07
N ILE A 113 18.04 6.53 3.11
CA ILE A 113 16.92 7.17 3.79
C ILE A 113 17.27 7.34 5.27
N LYS A 114 17.51 8.58 5.68
CA LYS A 114 17.86 8.96 7.07
C LYS A 114 16.68 8.90 8.05
N ARG A 115 15.48 8.57 7.56
CA ARG A 115 14.25 8.44 8.36
C ARG A 115 14.07 6.98 8.77
N THR A 116 13.44 6.77 9.93
CA THR A 116 13.03 5.42 10.34
C THR A 116 11.96 4.91 9.37
N ILE A 117 12.12 3.69 8.86
CA ILE A 117 11.13 3.04 8.00
C ILE A 117 10.41 1.97 8.83
N GLN A 118 9.09 1.91 8.72
CA GLN A 118 8.29 0.90 9.40
C GLN A 118 8.49 -0.50 8.83
N GLN A 119 8.00 -1.51 9.57
CA GLN A 119 7.96 -2.91 9.12
C GLN A 119 9.31 -3.44 8.61
N LYS A 120 10.43 -2.87 9.11
CA LYS A 120 11.80 -3.19 8.64
C LYS A 120 11.95 -3.03 7.11
N ASN A 121 11.28 -2.03 6.53
CA ASN A 121 11.25 -1.75 5.10
C ASN A 121 10.69 -2.92 4.27
N LYS A 122 9.69 -3.64 4.81
CA LYS A 122 9.01 -4.75 4.12
C LYS A 122 7.51 -4.60 4.29
N PHE A 123 6.84 -4.14 3.26
CA PHE A 123 5.40 -3.91 3.25
C PHE A 123 4.72 -4.93 2.35
N ARG A 124 3.82 -5.75 2.89
CA ARG A 124 3.15 -6.81 2.12
C ARG A 124 2.02 -6.24 1.27
N GLY A 125 1.99 -6.61 0.00
CA GLY A 125 0.89 -6.36 -0.92
C GLY A 125 0.30 -7.66 -1.47
N GLU A 126 -0.93 -7.56 -1.97
CA GLU A 126 -1.72 -8.69 -2.44
C GLU A 126 -2.34 -8.36 -3.80
N LEU A 127 -2.16 -9.27 -4.76
CA LEU A 127 -2.70 -9.21 -6.11
C LEU A 127 -3.64 -10.39 -6.32
N LEU A 128 -4.93 -10.13 -6.55
CA LEU A 128 -5.89 -11.17 -6.88
C LEU A 128 -5.75 -11.58 -8.36
N ILE A 129 -5.52 -12.85 -8.60
CA ILE A 129 -5.63 -13.47 -9.93
C ILE A 129 -6.84 -14.40 -9.88
N PRO A 130 -7.99 -14.00 -10.45
CA PRO A 130 -9.17 -14.82 -10.46
C PRO A 130 -8.92 -16.15 -11.18
N SER A 131 -9.59 -17.21 -10.73
CA SER A 131 -9.55 -18.50 -11.42
C SER A 131 -10.07 -18.37 -12.85
N GLY A 132 -9.43 -19.05 -13.80
CA GLY A 132 -9.91 -19.17 -15.18
C GLY A 132 -11.26 -19.89 -15.29
N HIS A 133 -11.72 -20.54 -14.21
CA HIS A 133 -13.05 -21.15 -14.11
C HIS A 133 -14.11 -20.21 -13.54
N SER A 134 -13.79 -18.94 -13.27
CA SER A 134 -14.75 -17.98 -12.74
C SER A 134 -15.71 -17.52 -13.85
N ASN A 135 -17.02 -17.69 -13.65
CA ASN A 135 -18.02 -17.33 -14.65
C ASN A 135 -18.60 -15.92 -14.46
N PHE A 136 -18.46 -15.34 -13.26
CA PHE A 136 -18.98 -14.01 -12.93
C PHE A 136 -18.17 -13.39 -11.78
N GLY A 137 -18.22 -12.07 -11.68
CA GLY A 137 -17.70 -11.30 -10.54
C GLY A 137 -18.80 -10.45 -9.94
N VAL A 138 -18.73 -10.22 -8.63
CA VAL A 138 -19.67 -9.33 -7.92
C VAL A 138 -18.87 -8.12 -7.43
N ILE A 139 -19.30 -6.93 -7.83
CA ILE A 139 -18.73 -5.66 -7.38
C ILE A 139 -19.77 -5.04 -6.46
N SER A 140 -19.37 -4.76 -5.23
CA SER A 140 -20.17 -4.06 -4.23
C SER A 140 -19.45 -2.80 -3.82
N ASP A 141 -20.20 -1.72 -3.68
CA ASP A 141 -19.71 -0.54 -2.98
C ASP A 141 -19.68 -0.79 -1.46
N ILE A 142 -18.94 0.03 -0.70
CA ILE A 142 -18.87 -0.09 0.76
C ILE A 142 -19.85 0.88 1.41
N ASP A 143 -19.82 2.16 0.99
CA ASP A 143 -20.43 3.26 1.73
C ASP A 143 -21.95 3.12 1.82
N ASP A 144 -22.63 2.80 0.71
CA ASP A 144 -24.09 2.69 0.68
C ASP A 144 -24.61 1.24 0.70
N THR A 145 -23.71 0.24 0.74
CA THR A 145 -24.11 -1.19 0.73
C THR A 145 -23.87 -1.90 2.05
N ILE A 146 -22.77 -1.59 2.75
CA ILE A 146 -22.39 -2.29 3.99
C ILE A 146 -22.46 -1.34 5.20
N LEU A 147 -22.12 -0.07 5.03
CA LEU A 147 -22.16 0.90 6.12
C LEU A 147 -23.59 1.39 6.34
N HIS A 148 -24.15 1.11 7.52
CA HIS A 148 -25.37 1.73 7.97
C HIS A 148 -25.05 3.14 8.48
N THR A 149 -25.24 4.16 7.65
CA THR A 149 -25.17 5.55 8.09
C THR A 149 -26.50 5.95 8.73
N GLY A 150 -26.53 6.08 10.07
CA GLY A 150 -27.70 6.49 10.84
C GLY A 150 -27.34 6.92 12.26
#